data_AF-E7PET6-F1
#
_entry.id   AF-E7PET6-F1
#
_cell.length_a   1.000
_cell.length_b   1.000
_cell.length_c   1.000
_cell.angle_alpha   90.00
_cell.angle_beta   90.00
_cell.angle_gamma   90.00
#
_symmetry.space_group_name_H-M   'P 1'
#
loop_
_entity.id
_entity.type
_entity.pdbx_description
1 polymer ?
#
loop_
_entity_poly.entity_id
_entity_poly.type
_entity_poly.pdbx_seq_one_letter_code
_entity_poly.pdbx_strand_id
1 'polypeptide(L)'
;MAVLKSARNPRWNVEHNVVTLDVIFVETEDTLGEIPFAASPDDIVAHGREIYQLAVAGEFGDIGEPTELEIQASVNLKRGSASALATAKINALQMTLEIIHDAVELNKANDQQVASIAGLEAEFNAWRAYRVSLAQIESQTGFPLSVEWPDPPAQPFIFTPPSEPDAQKTMAG
;
A
#
# COMPACT_ATOMS: atom_id res chain seq x y z
N MET A 1 -21.79 10.60 26.14
CA MET A 1 -20.86 9.50 26.42
C MET A 1 -21.70 8.24 26.37
N ALA A 2 -21.38 7.28 25.49
CA ALA A 2 -22.10 6.02 25.41
C ALA A 2 -21.64 5.10 26.55
N VAL A 3 -22.56 4.38 27.18
CA VAL A 3 -22.26 3.47 28.29
C VAL A 3 -22.15 2.04 27.76
N LEU A 4 -20.97 1.43 27.92
CA LEU A 4 -20.75 0.04 27.51
C LEU A 4 -21.59 -0.90 28.38
N LYS A 5 -22.47 -1.68 27.75
CA LYS A 5 -23.23 -2.75 28.42
C LYS A 5 -22.45 -4.07 28.42
N SER A 6 -21.89 -4.43 27.27
CA SER A 6 -21.08 -5.63 27.10
C SER A 6 -20.15 -5.50 25.91
N ALA A 7 -19.01 -6.16 25.96
CA ALA A 7 -18.11 -6.38 24.82
C ALA A 7 -17.64 -7.84 24.80
N ARG A 8 -17.46 -8.41 23.61
CA ARG A 8 -16.93 -9.76 23.44
C ARG A 8 -16.15 -9.90 22.12
N ASN A 9 -15.52 -11.06 21.96
CA ASN A 9 -14.75 -11.44 20.77
C ASN A 9 -13.68 -10.42 20.37
N PRO A 10 -12.84 -9.91 21.31
CA PRO A 10 -11.80 -8.97 20.96
C PRO A 10 -10.83 -9.57 19.93
N ARG A 11 -10.50 -8.81 18.89
CA ARG A 11 -9.48 -9.17 17.89
C ARG A 11 -8.62 -7.97 17.53
N TRP A 12 -7.35 -8.21 17.27
CA TRP A 12 -6.48 -7.20 16.67
C TRP A 12 -6.88 -6.94 15.21
N ASN A 13 -6.67 -5.71 14.74
CA ASN A 13 -6.50 -5.46 13.32
C ASN A 13 -5.13 -5.91 12.83
N VAL A 14 -4.93 -5.92 11.51
CA VAL A 14 -3.68 -6.39 10.88
C VAL A 14 -2.45 -5.58 11.31
N GLU A 15 -2.62 -4.30 11.63
CA GLU A 15 -1.54 -3.42 12.09
C GLU A 15 -1.28 -3.50 13.62
N HIS A 16 -2.05 -4.31 14.35
CA HIS A 16 -1.96 -4.47 15.82
C HIS A 16 -1.97 -3.15 16.61
N ASN A 17 -2.80 -2.20 16.18
CA ASN A 17 -2.96 -0.89 16.84
C ASN A 17 -4.41 -0.55 17.22
N VAL A 18 -5.36 -1.37 16.78
CA VAL A 18 -6.80 -1.24 17.02
C VAL A 18 -7.33 -2.60 17.45
N VAL A 19 -8.24 -2.62 18.43
CA VAL A 19 -8.98 -3.83 18.80
C VAL A 19 -10.40 -3.72 18.26
N THR A 20 -10.84 -4.68 17.47
CA THR A 20 -12.23 -4.84 17.05
C THR A 20 -12.95 -5.76 18.02
N LEU A 21 -14.14 -5.36 18.47
CA LEU A 21 -14.98 -6.13 19.39
C LEU A 21 -16.44 -6.04 18.95
N ASP A 22 -17.22 -7.02 19.34
CA ASP A 22 -18.68 -6.94 19.28
C ASP A 22 -19.16 -6.29 20.59
N VAL A 23 -19.79 -5.12 20.48
CA VAL A 23 -20.22 -4.33 21.65
C VAL A 23 -21.72 -4.07 21.64
N ILE A 24 -22.28 -3.93 22.84
CA ILE A 24 -23.62 -3.39 23.06
C ILE A 24 -23.47 -2.16 23.94
N PHE A 25 -24.01 -1.03 23.49
CA PHE A 25 -24.17 0.17 24.30
C PHE A 25 -25.58 0.22 24.89
N VAL A 26 -25.71 0.70 26.13
CA VAL A 26 -27.01 0.78 26.82
C VAL A 26 -28.00 1.63 26.03
N GLU A 27 -27.54 2.71 25.39
CA GLU A 27 -28.39 3.66 24.69
C GLU A 27 -28.93 3.14 23.35
N THR A 28 -28.24 2.19 22.72
CA THR A 28 -28.58 1.69 21.38
C THR A 28 -28.95 0.21 21.36
N GLU A 29 -29.10 -0.43 22.52
CA GLU A 29 -29.43 -1.85 22.62
C GLU A 29 -30.69 -2.22 21.84
N ASP A 30 -31.79 -1.48 22.02
CA ASP A 30 -33.07 -1.81 21.38
C ASP A 30 -33.13 -1.45 19.88
N THR A 31 -32.16 -0.68 19.38
CA THR A 31 -32.16 -0.17 18.00
C THR A 31 -31.10 -0.80 17.12
N LEU A 32 -29.87 -0.90 17.63
CA LEU A 32 -28.71 -1.45 16.93
C LEU A 32 -28.32 -2.83 17.46
N GLY A 33 -28.69 -3.16 18.71
CA GLY A 33 -28.27 -4.39 19.35
C GLY A 33 -26.75 -4.46 19.50
N GLU A 34 -26.19 -5.61 19.14
CA GLU A 34 -24.76 -5.83 19.10
C GLU A 34 -24.17 -5.36 17.77
N ILE A 35 -23.13 -4.53 17.85
CA ILE A 35 -22.47 -3.93 16.70
C ILE A 35 -20.96 -4.16 16.76
N PRO A 36 -20.29 -4.27 15.59
CA PRO A 36 -18.84 -4.22 15.56
C PRO A 36 -18.37 -2.81 15.94
N PHE A 37 -17.35 -2.74 16.79
CA PHE A 37 -16.73 -1.48 17.22
C PHE A 37 -15.21 -1.60 17.18
N ALA A 38 -14.55 -0.57 16.64
CA ALA A 38 -13.11 -0.45 16.59
C ALA A 38 -12.65 0.50 17.69
N ALA A 39 -11.90 -0.01 18.66
CA ALA A 39 -11.36 0.75 19.78
C ALA A 39 -9.85 0.96 19.60
N SER A 40 -9.37 2.17 19.88
CA SER A 40 -7.96 2.54 19.74
C SER A 40 -7.45 3.35 20.94
N PRO A 41 -6.13 3.36 21.22
CA PRO A 41 -5.57 4.21 22.27
C PRO A 41 -5.69 5.69 21.93
N ASP A 42 -5.72 6.04 20.64
CA ASP A 42 -5.81 7.40 20.11
C ASP A 42 -7.23 7.81 19.70
N ASP A 43 -8.24 7.06 20.15
CA ASP A 43 -9.63 7.30 19.77
C ASP A 43 -10.06 8.73 20.07
N ILE A 44 -10.81 9.35 19.16
CA ILE A 44 -11.27 10.73 19.36
C ILE A 44 -12.29 10.83 20.50
N VAL A 45 -13.06 9.76 20.74
CA VAL A 45 -14.07 9.71 21.80
C VAL A 45 -13.55 8.94 23.01
N ALA A 46 -13.81 9.45 24.22
CA ALA A 46 -13.29 8.88 25.47
C ALA A 46 -13.63 7.40 25.67
N HIS A 47 -14.87 6.98 25.36
CA HIS A 47 -15.29 5.59 25.53
C HIS A 47 -14.53 4.62 24.62
N GLY A 48 -14.07 5.04 23.44
CA GLY A 48 -13.24 4.19 22.57
C GLY A 48 -11.89 3.87 23.21
N ARG A 49 -11.25 4.88 23.81
CA ARG A 49 -9.99 4.70 24.56
C ARG A 49 -10.17 3.84 25.81
N GLU A 50 -11.28 4.03 26.54
CA GLU A 50 -11.61 3.21 27.71
C GLU A 50 -11.84 1.74 27.34
N ILE A 51 -12.63 1.48 26.29
CA ILE A 51 -12.87 0.12 25.78
C ILE A 51 -11.54 -0.54 25.36
N TYR A 52 -10.66 0.20 24.67
CA TYR A 52 -9.34 -0.30 24.28
C TYR A 52 -8.51 -0.69 25.51
N GLN A 53 -8.45 0.16 26.54
CA GLN A 53 -7.72 -0.12 27.78
C GLN A 53 -8.26 -1.37 28.49
N LEU A 54 -9.58 -1.52 28.56
CA LEU A 54 -10.21 -2.71 29.15
C LEU A 54 -9.92 -3.98 28.36
N ALA A 55 -9.97 -3.90 27.02
CA ALA A 55 -9.65 -5.03 26.15
C ALA A 55 -8.19 -5.48 26.33
N VAL A 56 -7.24 -4.55 26.33
CA VAL A 56 -5.81 -4.84 26.54
C VAL A 56 -5.54 -5.35 27.96
N ALA A 57 -6.34 -4.94 28.95
CA ALA A 57 -6.29 -5.48 30.31
C ALA A 57 -6.88 -6.90 30.43
N GLY A 58 -7.49 -7.44 29.37
CA GLY A 58 -8.07 -8.79 29.34
C GLY A 58 -9.48 -8.89 29.92
N GLU A 59 -10.16 -7.76 30.18
CA GLU A 59 -11.52 -7.74 30.76
C GLU A 59 -12.56 -8.41 29.85
N PHE A 60 -12.27 -8.54 28.55
CA PHE A 60 -13.14 -9.19 27.55
C PHE A 60 -12.56 -10.52 27.04
N GLY A 61 -11.61 -11.10 27.77
CA GLY A 61 -10.86 -12.28 27.36
C GLY A 61 -9.62 -11.93 26.53
N ASP A 62 -8.91 -12.98 26.08
CA ASP A 62 -7.72 -12.82 25.26
C ASP A 62 -8.07 -12.20 23.90
N ILE A 63 -7.27 -11.22 23.47
CA ILE A 63 -7.43 -10.59 22.17
C ILE A 63 -6.95 -11.59 21.10
N GLY A 64 -7.86 -12.00 20.23
CA GLY A 64 -7.55 -12.88 19.10
C GLY A 64 -6.74 -12.18 18.01
N GLU A 65 -6.06 -12.97 17.20
CA GLU A 65 -5.40 -12.47 15.98
C GLU A 65 -6.43 -12.15 14.88
N PRO A 66 -6.07 -11.28 13.91
CA PRO A 66 -6.89 -11.05 12.73
C PRO A 66 -7.17 -12.36 11.99
N THR A 67 -8.36 -12.49 11.43
CA THR A 67 -8.71 -13.63 10.59
C THR A 67 -7.92 -13.61 9.28
N GLU A 68 -7.74 -14.78 8.66
CA GLU A 68 -7.09 -14.87 7.34
C GLU A 68 -7.81 -14.02 6.28
N LEU A 69 -9.13 -13.88 6.36
CA LEU A 69 -9.91 -13.02 5.48
C LEU A 69 -9.59 -11.53 5.67
N GLU A 70 -9.42 -11.08 6.92
CA GLU A 70 -9.02 -9.70 7.23
C GLU A 70 -7.59 -9.41 6.78
N ILE A 71 -6.66 -10.35 6.99
CA ILE A 71 -5.28 -10.27 6.49
C ILE A 71 -5.29 -10.18 4.96
N GLN A 72 -6.04 -11.07 4.30
CA GLN A 72 -6.20 -11.09 2.86
C GLN A 72 -6.76 -9.77 2.31
N ALA A 73 -7.78 -9.21 2.97
CA ALA A 73 -8.37 -7.93 2.60
C ALA A 73 -7.36 -6.78 2.74
N SER A 74 -6.61 -6.73 3.84
CA SER A 74 -5.56 -5.72 4.06
C SER A 74 -4.46 -5.81 2.99
N VAL A 75 -3.98 -7.01 2.68
CA VAL A 75 -3.00 -7.25 1.60
C VAL A 75 -3.55 -6.78 0.26
N ASN A 76 -4.81 -7.10 -0.06
CA ASN A 76 -5.42 -6.68 -1.32
C ASN A 76 -5.59 -5.17 -1.43
N LEU A 77 -5.98 -4.49 -0.35
CA LEU A 77 -6.08 -3.04 -0.31
C LEU A 77 -4.71 -2.39 -0.53
N LYS A 78 -3.67 -2.84 0.20
CA LYS A 78 -2.31 -2.31 0.04
C LYS A 78 -1.76 -2.51 -1.37
N ARG A 79 -1.93 -3.71 -1.94
CA ARG A 79 -1.55 -4.01 -3.34
C ARG A 79 -2.32 -3.13 -4.32
N GLY A 80 -3.63 -2.95 -4.12
CA GLY A 80 -4.47 -2.10 -4.95
C GLY A 80 -3.99 -0.66 -4.98
N SER A 81 -3.73 -0.06 -3.81
CA SER A 81 -3.19 1.30 -3.70
C SER A 81 -1.82 1.45 -4.38
N ALA A 82 -0.91 0.49 -4.17
CA ALA A 82 0.40 0.49 -4.82
C ALA A 82 0.30 0.35 -6.36
N SER A 83 -0.63 -0.48 -6.84
CA SER A 83 -0.85 -0.71 -8.27
C SER A 83 -1.48 0.50 -8.96
N ALA A 84 -2.37 1.21 -8.26
CA ALA A 84 -2.94 2.48 -8.71
C ALA A 84 -1.86 3.57 -8.83
N LEU A 85 -1.00 3.71 -7.81
CA LEU A 85 0.14 4.63 -7.84
C LEU A 85 1.08 4.32 -9.02
N ALA A 86 1.47 3.06 -9.20
CA ALA A 86 2.33 2.64 -10.28
C ALA A 86 1.71 2.94 -11.66
N THR A 87 0.42 2.68 -11.82
CA THR A 87 -0.31 2.99 -13.05
C THR A 87 -0.34 4.49 -13.35
N ALA A 88 -0.57 5.33 -12.33
CA ALA A 88 -0.54 6.78 -12.50
C ALA A 88 0.85 7.27 -12.95
N LYS A 89 1.92 6.74 -12.35
CA LYS A 89 3.31 7.05 -12.75
C LYS A 89 3.64 6.62 -14.17
N ILE A 90 3.25 5.38 -14.53
CA ILE A 90 3.42 4.84 -15.89
C ILE A 90 2.72 5.74 -16.91
N ASN A 91 1.46 6.11 -16.67
CA ASN A 91 0.70 6.95 -17.60
C ASN A 91 1.33 8.35 -17.75
N ALA A 92 1.78 8.96 -16.64
CA ALA A 92 2.43 10.26 -16.67
C ALA A 92 3.75 10.24 -17.46
N LEU A 93 4.58 9.22 -17.22
CA LEU A 93 5.86 9.03 -17.94
C LEU A 93 5.63 8.72 -19.42
N GLN A 94 4.64 7.87 -19.73
CA GLN A 94 4.29 7.56 -21.12
C GLN A 94 3.89 8.82 -21.89
N MET A 95 2.97 9.63 -21.36
CA MET A 95 2.57 10.89 -22.01
C MET A 95 3.75 11.84 -22.20
N THR A 96 4.66 11.91 -21.22
CA THR A 96 5.85 12.78 -21.30
C THR A 96 6.79 12.30 -22.40
N LEU A 97 7.05 11.00 -22.48
CA LEU A 97 7.90 10.39 -23.51
C LEU A 97 7.31 10.57 -24.91
N GLU A 98 5.99 10.35 -25.07
CA GLU A 98 5.29 10.56 -26.35
C GLU A 98 5.50 11.99 -26.87
N ILE A 99 5.31 13.00 -26.01
CA ILE A 99 5.52 14.42 -26.39
C ILE A 99 6.97 14.70 -26.78
N ILE A 100 7.94 14.14 -26.05
CA ILE A 100 9.36 14.35 -26.34
C ILE A 100 9.74 13.65 -27.66
N HIS A 101 9.25 12.44 -27.90
CA HIS A 101 9.48 11.72 -29.15
C HIS A 101 8.87 12.47 -30.34
N ASP A 102 7.63 12.96 -30.24
CA ASP A 102 7.02 13.81 -31.27
C ASP A 102 7.87 15.06 -31.53
N ALA A 103 8.38 15.70 -30.47
CA ALA A 103 9.25 16.87 -30.62
C ALA A 103 10.57 16.52 -31.32
N VAL A 104 11.16 15.35 -31.06
CA VAL A 104 12.35 14.87 -31.77
C VAL A 104 12.04 14.63 -33.25
N GLU A 105 10.98 13.89 -33.55
CA GLU A 105 10.56 13.58 -34.93
C GLU A 105 10.26 14.84 -35.75
N LEU A 106 9.64 15.84 -35.13
CA LEU A 106 9.33 17.12 -35.74
C LEU A 106 10.53 18.10 -35.77
N ASN A 107 11.71 17.69 -35.30
CA ASN A 107 12.91 18.54 -35.18
C ASN A 107 12.65 19.81 -34.34
N LYS A 108 11.84 19.68 -33.28
CA LYS A 108 11.45 20.73 -32.32
C LYS A 108 11.98 20.51 -30.90
N ALA A 109 12.57 19.35 -30.61
CA ALA A 109 13.14 19.05 -29.31
C ALA A 109 14.39 19.92 -29.04
N ASN A 110 14.56 20.33 -27.79
CA ASN A 110 15.80 20.94 -27.30
C ASN A 110 16.74 19.88 -26.69
N ASP A 111 18.01 20.25 -26.49
CA ASP A 111 19.05 19.34 -25.98
C ASP A 111 18.70 18.74 -24.61
N GLN A 112 18.02 19.50 -23.75
CA GLN A 112 17.59 19.02 -22.44
C GLN A 112 16.51 17.94 -22.54
N GLN A 113 15.56 18.11 -23.47
CA GLN A 113 14.53 17.10 -23.74
C GLN A 113 15.18 15.81 -24.24
N VAL A 114 16.09 15.90 -25.22
CA VAL A 114 16.81 14.73 -25.76
C VAL A 114 17.63 14.02 -24.67
N ALA A 115 18.38 14.78 -23.87
CA ALA A 115 19.18 14.22 -22.78
C ALA A 115 18.34 13.54 -21.68
N SER A 116 17.06 13.91 -21.53
CA SER A 116 16.17 13.34 -20.52
C SER A 116 15.53 11.99 -20.92
N ILE A 117 15.50 11.65 -22.21
CA ILE A 117 14.79 10.47 -22.74
C ILE A 117 15.22 9.20 -22.02
N ALA A 118 16.53 8.92 -21.97
CA ALA A 118 17.05 7.68 -21.38
C ALA A 118 16.68 7.54 -19.89
N GLY A 119 16.70 8.63 -19.13
CA GLY A 119 16.31 8.63 -17.73
C GLY A 119 14.82 8.39 -17.54
N LEU A 120 13.98 9.03 -18.36
CA LEU A 120 12.52 8.85 -18.34
C LEU A 120 12.11 7.43 -18.77
N GLU A 121 12.77 6.86 -19.77
CA GLU A 121 12.55 5.47 -20.20
C GLU A 121 12.96 4.47 -19.11
N ALA A 122 14.09 4.71 -18.44
CA ALA A 122 14.53 3.90 -17.32
C ALA A 122 13.53 3.96 -16.16
N GLU A 123 13.03 5.15 -15.80
CA GLU A 123 12.01 5.31 -14.77
C GLU A 123 10.70 4.60 -15.18
N PHE A 124 10.26 4.79 -16.42
CA PHE A 124 9.05 4.16 -16.97
C PHE A 124 9.12 2.63 -16.86
N ASN A 125 10.25 2.04 -17.24
CA ASN A 125 10.46 0.60 -17.16
C ASN A 125 10.55 0.10 -15.72
N ALA A 126 11.14 0.87 -14.80
CA ALA A 126 11.17 0.53 -13.38
C ALA A 126 9.76 0.47 -12.78
N TRP A 127 8.89 1.45 -13.08
CA TRP A 127 7.49 1.42 -12.63
C TRP A 127 6.70 0.27 -13.23
N ARG A 128 6.95 -0.08 -14.50
CA ARG A 128 6.33 -1.25 -15.14
C ARG A 128 6.74 -2.56 -14.46
N ALA A 129 8.02 -2.74 -14.20
CA ALA A 129 8.54 -3.91 -13.49
C ALA A 129 7.90 -4.03 -12.10
N TYR A 130 7.88 -2.93 -11.34
CA TYR A 130 7.22 -2.86 -10.05
C TYR A 130 5.74 -3.27 -10.10
N ARG A 131 4.96 -2.73 -11.05
CA ARG A 131 3.55 -3.08 -11.23
C ARG A 131 3.34 -4.57 -11.56
N VAL A 132 4.24 -5.16 -12.35
CA VAL A 132 4.21 -6.61 -12.64
C VAL A 132 4.48 -7.42 -11.38
N SER A 133 5.48 -7.05 -10.58
CA SER A 133 5.78 -7.72 -9.31
C SER A 133 4.60 -7.64 -8.33
N LEU A 134 3.89 -6.50 -8.26
CA LEU A 134 2.67 -6.36 -7.46
C LEU A 134 1.56 -7.32 -7.90
N ALA A 135 1.38 -7.50 -9.22
CA ALA A 135 0.37 -8.41 -9.76
C ALA A 135 0.66 -9.89 -9.43
N GLN A 136 1.92 -10.23 -9.14
CA GLN A 136 2.37 -11.59 -8.84
C GLN A 136 2.34 -11.93 -7.34
N ILE A 137 1.95 -10.99 -6.47
CA ILE A 137 1.91 -11.20 -5.01
C ILE A 137 1.09 -12.44 -4.61
N GLU A 138 -0.06 -12.69 -5.24
CA GLU A 138 -0.92 -13.83 -4.90
C GLU A 138 -0.28 -15.19 -5.25
N SER A 139 0.76 -15.18 -6.10
CA SER A 139 1.51 -16.39 -6.47
C SER A 139 2.65 -16.71 -5.51
N GLN A 140 2.91 -15.85 -4.51
CA GLN A 140 3.95 -16.09 -3.52
C GLN A 140 3.57 -17.24 -2.58
N THR A 141 4.58 -17.98 -2.14
CA THR A 141 4.37 -19.01 -1.10
C THR A 141 4.06 -18.34 0.23
N GLY A 142 2.99 -18.76 0.90
CA GLY A 142 2.59 -18.22 2.21
C GLY A 142 1.60 -17.07 2.15
N PHE A 143 1.17 -16.65 0.95
CA PHE A 143 0.06 -15.72 0.80
C PHE A 143 -1.24 -16.29 1.42
N PRO A 144 -2.05 -15.48 2.14
CA PRO A 144 -1.86 -14.04 2.41
C PRO A 144 -1.07 -13.72 3.69
N LEU A 145 -0.71 -14.73 4.50
CA LEU A 145 -0.13 -14.57 5.83
C LEU A 145 1.33 -14.06 5.80
N SER A 146 2.05 -14.34 4.72
CA SER A 146 3.44 -13.94 4.52
C SER A 146 3.60 -13.42 3.09
N VAL A 147 3.81 -12.11 2.96
CA VAL A 147 3.96 -11.43 1.67
C VAL A 147 5.28 -10.67 1.64
N GLU A 148 6.11 -10.99 0.64
CA GLU A 148 7.27 -10.19 0.28
C GLU A 148 6.82 -9.06 -0.65
N TRP A 149 6.86 -7.84 -0.14
CA TRP A 149 6.44 -6.66 -0.89
C TRP A 149 7.58 -6.17 -1.79
N PRO A 150 7.36 -5.97 -3.10
CA PRO A 150 8.37 -5.35 -3.93
C PRO A 150 8.58 -3.88 -3.49
N ASP A 151 9.82 -3.39 -3.63
CA ASP A 151 10.13 -1.99 -3.39
C ASP A 151 9.67 -1.12 -4.59
N PRO A 152 9.00 0.02 -4.34
CA PRO A 152 8.70 0.97 -5.40
C PRO A 152 10.00 1.61 -5.93
N PRO A 153 10.03 2.06 -7.21
CA PRO A 153 11.14 2.85 -7.72
C PRO A 153 11.41 4.09 -6.85
N ALA A 154 12.69 4.42 -6.65
CA ALA A 154 13.12 5.54 -5.83
C ALA A 154 12.53 6.88 -6.32
N GLN A 155 12.28 7.79 -5.37
CA GLN A 155 11.85 9.17 -5.65
C GLN A 155 12.77 10.15 -4.90
N PRO A 156 13.54 11.01 -5.60
CA PRO A 156 13.65 11.11 -7.07
C PRO A 156 14.32 9.87 -7.69
N PHE A 157 13.94 9.54 -8.94
CA PHE A 157 14.56 8.45 -9.68
C PHE A 157 15.97 8.87 -10.13
N ILE A 158 16.97 8.06 -9.81
CA ILE A 158 18.36 8.33 -10.17
C ILE A 158 18.76 7.40 -11.31
N PHE A 159 18.84 7.95 -12.51
CA PHE A 159 19.40 7.24 -13.65
C PHE A 159 20.92 7.45 -13.71
N THR A 160 21.68 6.35 -13.68
CA THR A 160 23.12 6.37 -13.97
C THR A 160 23.32 5.75 -15.35
N PRO A 161 23.68 6.52 -16.39
CA PRO A 161 23.97 5.94 -17.69
C PRO A 161 25.17 4.97 -17.57
N PRO A 162 25.20 3.89 -18.38
CA PRO A 162 26.36 3.01 -18.42
C PRO A 162 27.61 3.84 -18.78
N SER A 163 28.69 3.63 -18.03
CA SER A 163 29.97 4.31 -18.30
C SER A 163 30.54 3.83 -19.64
N GLU A 164 31.24 4.72 -20.35
CA GLU A 164 31.75 4.53 -21.71
C GLU A 164 32.73 3.34 -21.98
N PRO A 165 33.31 2.58 -21.03
CA PRO A 165 34.19 1.47 -21.42
C PRO A 165 33.46 0.28 -22.09
N ASP A 166 32.15 0.12 -21.91
CA ASP A 166 31.41 -1.05 -22.43
C ASP A 166 30.83 -0.83 -23.85
N ALA A 167 30.78 0.41 -24.35
CA ALA A 167 30.31 0.69 -25.71
C ALA A 167 31.32 0.30 -26.80
N GLN A 168 32.60 0.15 -26.45
CA GLN A 168 33.67 -0.19 -27.40
C GLN A 168 34.04 -1.68 -27.44
N LYS A 169 33.52 -2.51 -26.52
CA LYS A 169 33.85 -3.94 -26.48
C LYS A 169 32.91 -4.83 -27.30
N THR A 170 31.78 -4.30 -27.78
CA THR A 170 30.76 -5.03 -28.55
C THR A 170 30.90 -4.88 -30.07
N MET A 171 31.86 -4.10 -30.57
CA MET A 171 32.11 -3.92 -32.02
C MET A 171 33.45 -4.53 -32.49
N ALA A 172 34.14 -5.27 -31.62
CA ALA A 172 35.39 -5.97 -31.92
C ALA A 172 35.32 -7.41 -31.37
N GLY A 173 34.49 -8.24 -32.01
CA GLY A 173 34.37 -9.68 -31.73
C GLY A 173 33.79 -10.41 -32.91
#